data_AF-A0A1S9CGG4-F1
#
_entry.id   AF-A0A1S9CGG4-F1
#
_cell.length_a   1.000
_cell.length_b   1.000
_cell.length_c   1.000
_cell.angle_alpha   90.00
_cell.angle_beta   90.00
_cell.angle_gamma   90.00
#
_symmetry.space_group_name_H-M   'P 1'
#
loop_
_entity.id
_entity.type
_entity.pdbx_description
1 polymer ?
#
loop_
_entity_poly.entity_id
_entity_poly.type
_entity_poly.pdbx_seq_one_letter_code
_entity_poly.pdbx_strand_id
1 'polypeptide(L)'
;MPAVIINTNSYPAKSLSIKYNVMLDASSKKNAKVVDEKIIFDAKFLLNQHKQVIIYIQNKSRIEYIQNQIGEHFEEDEFLIIHSSLTDKEKKEIDRKKNDAKIILMTSSASRGISFPKTTVILVDIPKFSIEQNIMEVLQVIYRGRGNEDIDKNNDKFIYLYIHEVIWDKSSPRSVINIFSLLLLLKISILTRIYGSYEGISLIPLGGTSISVSSGTLVDTFSSLLNYLKKEFYKGRDQNISCLMNELYLHFGRLNFETNNEIFNQSIDTIKKEFHDRWDSSIVNLINFKPLKNPIIVGDLMFFQIKENINVRLNINSSNNLKKLQALLIKNLEDNNFNDSIKKAIKDTLDAINYFAKISPEKSKDLINEKSSLGSYVAMPIATPFVLDELKIYKEIDTKVKFKNVLERYIKTNYSINNILPITDKYKDIPYISFTSVSLPIYRSQIFNQNYLLCSTEINLVNLMLLKS
;
A
#
# COMPACT_ATOMS: atom_id res chain seq x y z
N MET A 1 -16.26 5.50 28.91
CA MET A 1 -15.38 5.22 27.75
C MET A 1 -15.85 3.93 27.09
N PRO A 2 -15.90 3.82 25.76
CA PRO A 2 -16.19 2.55 25.10
C PRO A 2 -15.10 1.54 25.47
N ALA A 3 -15.48 0.31 25.80
CA ALA A 3 -14.55 -0.76 26.13
C ALA A 3 -13.77 -1.16 24.87
N VAL A 4 -12.44 -1.03 24.89
CA VAL A 4 -11.57 -1.51 23.81
C VAL A 4 -11.18 -2.94 24.13
N ILE A 5 -11.76 -3.90 23.41
CA ILE A 5 -11.39 -5.32 23.53
C ILE A 5 -10.15 -5.57 22.69
N ILE A 6 -9.03 -5.84 23.34
CA ILE A 6 -7.78 -6.23 22.68
C ILE A 6 -7.74 -7.75 22.61
N ASN A 7 -7.78 -8.29 21.39
CA ASN A 7 -7.61 -9.73 21.18
C ASN A 7 -6.13 -10.09 21.42
N THR A 8 -5.86 -10.64 22.60
CA THR A 8 -4.58 -11.21 22.99
C THR A 8 -4.47 -12.64 22.50
N ASN A 9 -3.31 -13.01 21.98
CA ASN A 9 -3.00 -14.41 21.68
C ASN A 9 -1.69 -14.71 22.38
N SER A 10 -1.73 -15.52 23.43
CA SER A 10 -0.49 -16.02 24.05
C SER A 10 0.39 -16.65 22.98
N TYR A 11 1.68 -16.32 22.98
CA TYR A 11 2.62 -16.98 22.07
C TYR A 11 3.03 -18.33 22.66
N PRO A 12 2.79 -19.44 21.96
CA PRO A 12 3.05 -20.75 22.52
C PRO A 12 4.54 -21.11 22.34
N ALA A 13 5.34 -20.89 23.38
CA ALA A 13 6.74 -21.26 23.50
C ALA A 13 7.13 -21.46 24.99
N LYS A 14 8.13 -22.32 25.27
CA LYS A 14 8.77 -22.39 26.60
C LYS A 14 9.48 -21.07 26.94
N SER A 15 10.24 -20.58 25.98
CA SER A 15 10.85 -19.25 25.99
C SER A 15 10.85 -18.68 24.58
N LEU A 16 10.73 -17.35 24.48
CA LEU A 16 10.77 -16.63 23.21
C LEU A 16 11.96 -15.67 23.21
N SER A 17 12.93 -15.92 22.34
CA SER A 17 14.07 -15.03 22.12
C SER A 17 13.86 -14.20 20.86
N ILE A 18 13.87 -12.87 20.99
CA ILE A 18 13.75 -11.93 19.86
C ILE A 18 15.09 -11.22 19.68
N LYS A 19 15.74 -11.44 18.54
CA LYS A 19 17.01 -10.80 18.17
C LYS A 19 16.78 -9.77 17.08
N TYR A 20 17.26 -8.55 17.31
CA TYR A 20 17.20 -7.45 16.36
C TYR A 20 18.56 -7.30 15.68
N ASN A 21 18.65 -7.66 14.40
CA ASN A 21 19.82 -7.47 13.56
C ASN A 21 19.69 -6.13 12.83
N VAL A 22 20.24 -5.06 13.42
CA VAL A 22 20.25 -3.72 12.83
C VAL A 22 21.52 -3.50 12.03
N MET A 23 21.36 -3.17 10.75
CA MET A 23 22.46 -3.01 9.79
C MET A 23 22.43 -1.58 9.26
N LEU A 24 23.53 -0.83 9.47
CA LEU A 24 23.64 0.58 9.11
C LEU A 24 24.72 0.74 8.03
N ASP A 25 24.32 1.15 6.83
CA ASP A 25 25.23 1.43 5.74
C ASP A 25 25.45 2.94 5.59
N ALA A 26 26.71 3.37 5.54
CA ALA A 26 27.10 4.77 5.37
C ALA A 26 27.36 5.16 3.89
N SER A 27 26.89 4.37 2.91
CA SER A 27 27.28 4.54 1.51
C SER A 27 26.11 4.86 0.57
N SER A 28 26.39 5.64 -0.47
CA SER A 28 25.43 6.06 -1.51
C SER A 28 24.94 4.92 -2.42
N LYS A 29 25.50 3.72 -2.29
CA LYS A 29 25.06 2.53 -3.03
C LYS A 29 24.19 1.68 -2.12
N LYS A 30 22.89 1.58 -2.45
CA LYS A 30 21.96 0.60 -1.85
C LYS A 30 22.46 -0.83 -2.13
N ASN A 31 23.31 -1.38 -1.27
CA ASN A 31 23.61 -2.80 -1.29
C ASN A 31 22.55 -3.55 -0.48
N ALA A 32 21.34 -3.69 -1.05
CA ALA A 32 20.30 -4.56 -0.49
C ALA A 32 20.80 -6.03 -0.27
N LYS A 33 21.88 -6.41 -0.96
CA LYS A 33 22.54 -7.71 -0.82
C LYS A 33 23.10 -8.01 0.57
N VAL A 34 23.53 -7.01 1.35
CA VAL A 34 24.16 -7.28 2.67
C VAL A 34 23.16 -7.97 3.60
N VAL A 35 21.89 -7.55 3.57
CA VAL A 35 20.82 -8.15 4.37
C VAL A 35 20.56 -9.58 3.91
N ASP A 36 20.47 -9.79 2.60
CA ASP A 36 20.22 -11.12 2.03
C ASP A 36 21.35 -12.09 2.38
N GLU A 37 22.60 -11.68 2.24
CA GLU A 37 23.79 -12.46 2.62
C GLU A 37 23.77 -12.83 4.11
N LYS A 38 23.38 -11.87 4.97
CA LYS A 38 23.26 -12.13 6.41
C LYS A 38 22.14 -13.11 6.73
N ILE A 39 20.97 -12.97 6.09
CA ILE A 39 19.86 -13.92 6.22
C ILE A 39 20.28 -15.31 5.75
N ILE A 40 20.99 -15.42 4.62
CA ILE A 40 21.49 -16.70 4.09
C ILE A 40 22.46 -17.35 5.08
N PHE A 41 23.41 -16.58 5.62
CA PHE A 41 24.36 -17.05 6.61
C PHE A 41 23.66 -17.57 7.87
N ASP A 42 22.76 -16.77 8.46
CA ASP A 42 22.04 -17.14 9.67
C ASP A 42 21.11 -18.34 9.42
N ALA A 43 20.45 -18.41 8.25
CA ALA A 43 19.62 -19.56 7.86
C ALA A 43 20.44 -20.84 7.78
N LYS A 44 21.58 -20.85 7.07
CA LYS A 44 22.46 -22.02 6.95
C LYS A 44 22.94 -22.51 8.32
N PHE A 45 23.29 -21.58 9.21
CA PHE A 45 23.69 -21.93 10.57
C PHE A 45 22.54 -22.54 11.39
N LEU A 46 21.35 -21.92 11.35
CA LEU A 46 20.20 -22.32 12.16
C LEU A 46 19.56 -23.63 11.68
N LEU A 47 19.66 -23.94 10.38
CA LEU A 47 19.16 -25.20 9.82
C LEU A 47 19.88 -26.45 10.35
N ASN A 48 21.10 -26.30 10.87
CA ASN A 48 21.82 -27.40 11.54
C ASN A 48 21.29 -27.69 12.95
N GLN A 49 20.55 -26.75 13.55
CA GLN A 49 20.10 -26.82 14.95
C GLN A 49 18.59 -26.95 15.08
N HIS A 50 17.84 -26.57 14.04
CA HIS A 50 16.40 -26.47 14.08
C HIS A 50 15.74 -27.28 12.96
N LYS A 51 14.67 -27.99 13.30
CA LYS A 51 13.94 -28.87 12.37
C LYS A 51 13.22 -28.12 11.25
N GLN A 52 12.76 -26.90 11.53
CA GLN A 52 11.98 -26.10 10.60
C GLN A 52 12.18 -24.61 10.86
N VAL A 53 12.49 -23.87 9.79
CA VAL A 53 12.80 -22.45 9.78
C VAL A 53 11.88 -21.72 8.79
N ILE A 54 11.24 -20.66 9.25
CA ILE A 54 10.50 -19.73 8.38
C ILE A 54 11.42 -18.56 8.02
N ILE A 55 11.44 -18.17 6.74
CA ILE A 55 12.09 -16.96 6.26
C ILE A 55 11.02 -16.10 5.56
N TYR A 56 10.76 -14.93 6.13
CA TYR A 56 9.77 -13.98 5.63
C TYR A 56 10.45 -12.79 4.96
N ILE A 57 10.13 -12.59 3.67
CA ILE A 57 10.66 -11.50 2.86
C ILE A 57 9.55 -11.06 1.89
N GLN A 58 9.23 -9.77 1.85
CA GLN A 58 8.12 -9.30 0.98
C GLN A 58 8.44 -9.34 -0.52
N ASN A 59 9.73 -9.29 -0.90
CA ASN A 59 10.14 -9.25 -2.31
C ASN A 59 10.39 -10.66 -2.85
N LYS A 60 9.57 -11.08 -3.83
CA LYS A 60 9.67 -12.41 -4.47
C LYS A 60 11.03 -12.67 -5.11
N SER A 61 11.61 -11.70 -5.81
CA SER A 61 12.93 -11.85 -6.43
C SER A 61 14.06 -12.05 -5.40
N ARG A 62 13.91 -11.49 -4.19
CA ARG A 62 14.84 -11.77 -3.08
C ARG A 62 14.65 -13.18 -2.51
N ILE A 63 13.41 -13.66 -2.45
CA ILE A 63 13.12 -15.07 -2.10
C ILE A 63 13.79 -16.02 -3.09
N GLU A 64 13.64 -15.79 -4.39
CA GLU A 64 14.26 -16.62 -5.44
C GLU A 64 15.79 -16.59 -5.33
N TYR A 65 16.38 -15.41 -5.07
CA TYR A 65 17.83 -15.30 -4.82
C TYR A 65 18.28 -16.13 -3.60
N ILE A 66 17.58 -15.98 -2.47
CA ILE A 66 17.92 -16.69 -1.23
C ILE A 66 17.70 -18.20 -1.38
N GLN A 67 16.65 -18.60 -2.08
CA GLN A 67 16.39 -20.00 -2.42
C GLN A 67 17.57 -20.58 -3.20
N ASN A 68 18.04 -19.92 -4.26
CA ASN A 68 19.16 -20.42 -5.05
C ASN A 68 20.45 -20.54 -4.22
N GLN A 69 20.68 -19.64 -3.26
CA GLN A 69 21.90 -19.64 -2.44
C GLN A 69 21.86 -20.65 -1.27
N ILE A 70 20.67 -20.96 -0.74
CA ILE A 70 20.51 -21.97 0.32
C ILE A 70 20.29 -23.35 -0.30
N GLY A 71 19.61 -23.43 -1.45
CA GLY A 71 19.06 -24.65 -2.01
C GLY A 71 20.03 -25.58 -2.70
N GLU A 72 21.26 -25.15 -2.97
CA GLU A 72 22.32 -26.06 -3.47
C GLU A 72 22.61 -27.26 -2.54
N HIS A 73 22.17 -27.20 -1.27
CA HIS A 73 22.48 -28.21 -0.24
C HIS A 73 21.26 -28.99 0.28
N PHE A 74 20.06 -28.78 -0.26
CA PHE A 74 18.84 -29.46 0.21
C PHE A 74 18.02 -29.98 -0.96
N GLU A 75 17.26 -31.04 -0.72
CA GLU A 75 16.37 -31.61 -1.74
C GLU A 75 15.17 -30.69 -2.01
N GLU A 76 14.57 -30.80 -3.20
CA GLU A 76 13.45 -29.96 -3.64
C GLU A 76 12.23 -30.08 -2.71
N ASP A 77 12.08 -31.24 -2.05
CA ASP A 77 11.00 -31.52 -1.09
C ASP A 77 11.23 -30.92 0.31
N GLU A 78 12.44 -30.44 0.62
CA GLU A 78 12.77 -29.80 1.90
C GLU A 78 12.49 -28.30 1.91
N PHE A 79 12.14 -27.71 0.76
CA PHE A 79 11.75 -26.32 0.58
C PHE A 79 10.26 -26.13 0.31
N LEU A 80 9.69 -25.09 0.92
CA LEU A 80 8.37 -24.58 0.56
C LEU A 80 8.42 -23.09 0.31
N ILE A 81 7.79 -22.65 -0.79
CA ILE A 81 7.67 -21.24 -1.16
C ILE A 81 6.21 -20.83 -1.14
N ILE A 82 5.89 -19.82 -0.34
CA ILE A 82 4.51 -19.41 -0.10
C ILE A 82 4.33 -17.95 -0.51
N HIS A 83 3.51 -17.74 -1.54
CA HIS A 83 3.28 -16.41 -2.11
C HIS A 83 1.81 -16.20 -2.50
N SER A 84 1.38 -14.93 -2.66
CA SER A 84 -0.05 -14.56 -2.90
C SER A 84 -0.73 -15.30 -4.04
N SER A 85 0.03 -15.78 -5.01
CA SER A 85 -0.46 -16.32 -6.26
C SER A 85 -0.44 -17.85 -6.31
N LEU A 86 -0.38 -18.52 -5.15
CA LEU A 86 -0.51 -19.98 -5.08
C LEU A 86 -1.91 -20.45 -5.50
N THR A 87 -1.94 -21.36 -6.47
CA THR A 87 -3.12 -22.09 -6.92
C THR A 87 -3.62 -23.07 -5.86
N ASP A 88 -4.88 -23.52 -5.98
CA ASP A 88 -5.45 -24.50 -5.04
C ASP A 88 -4.79 -25.89 -5.12
N LYS A 89 -4.15 -26.22 -6.25
CA LYS A 89 -3.33 -27.43 -6.37
C LYS A 89 -2.07 -27.30 -5.53
N GLU A 90 -1.34 -26.19 -5.64
CA GLU A 90 -0.13 -25.92 -4.86
C GLU A 90 -0.42 -25.84 -3.36
N LYS A 91 -1.56 -25.26 -2.94
CA LYS A 91 -1.96 -25.27 -1.51
C LYS A 91 -2.13 -26.69 -0.96
N LYS A 92 -2.74 -27.59 -1.72
CA LYS A 92 -2.91 -29.01 -1.31
C LYS A 92 -1.57 -29.74 -1.24
N GLU A 93 -0.64 -29.42 -2.13
CA GLU A 93 0.72 -29.96 -2.09
C GLU A 93 1.52 -29.42 -0.89
N ILE A 94 1.40 -28.12 -0.60
CA ILE A 94 1.97 -27.49 0.60
C ILE A 94 1.44 -28.17 1.86
N ASP A 95 0.13 -28.43 1.94
CA ASP A 95 -0.46 -29.11 3.10
C ASP A 95 0.06 -30.54 3.32
N ARG A 96 0.47 -31.23 2.25
CA ARG A 96 1.11 -32.54 2.34
C ARG A 96 2.57 -32.44 2.78
N LYS A 97 3.33 -31.48 2.24
CA LYS A 97 4.77 -31.33 2.48
C LYS A 97 5.14 -30.47 3.70
N LYS A 98 4.20 -29.70 4.26
CA LYS A 98 4.48 -28.71 5.34
C LYS A 98 5.14 -29.27 6.60
N ASN A 99 4.95 -30.56 6.87
CA ASN A 99 5.53 -31.20 8.05
C ASN A 99 6.96 -31.66 7.82
N ASP A 100 7.36 -31.86 6.56
CA ASP A 100 8.66 -32.42 6.19
C ASP A 100 9.61 -31.33 5.67
N ALA A 101 9.05 -30.21 5.21
CA ALA A 101 9.81 -29.04 4.83
C ALA A 101 10.63 -28.48 6.00
N LYS A 102 11.95 -28.35 5.76
CA LYS A 102 12.89 -27.71 6.69
C LYS A 102 12.91 -26.19 6.53
N ILE A 103 12.69 -25.70 5.30
CA ILE A 103 12.79 -24.27 4.97
C ILE A 103 11.48 -23.80 4.35
N ILE A 104 10.87 -22.78 4.97
CA ILE A 104 9.67 -22.13 4.42
C ILE A 104 9.98 -20.68 4.08
N LEU A 105 10.02 -20.37 2.79
CA LEU A 105 10.17 -19.01 2.27
C LEU A 105 8.79 -18.41 2.02
N MET A 106 8.46 -17.25 2.58
CA MET A 106 7.11 -16.68 2.44
C MET A 106 7.04 -15.16 2.28
N THR A 107 6.00 -14.70 1.58
CA THR A 107 5.62 -13.27 1.43
C THR A 107 4.34 -12.94 2.22
N SER A 108 4.09 -11.64 2.43
CA SER A 108 2.98 -11.05 3.21
C SER A 108 1.59 -11.64 3.02
N SER A 109 1.20 -11.79 1.77
CA SER A 109 -0.15 -12.15 1.33
C SER A 109 -0.48 -13.64 1.49
N ALA A 110 0.55 -14.47 1.65
CA ALA A 110 0.43 -15.93 1.62
C ALA A 110 0.39 -16.57 3.01
N SER A 111 0.57 -15.77 4.06
CA SER A 111 0.56 -16.25 5.43
C SER A 111 -0.81 -16.74 5.86
N ARG A 112 -1.91 -16.21 5.32
CA ARG A 112 -3.27 -16.49 5.83
C ARG A 112 -3.70 -17.94 5.61
N GLY A 113 -4.17 -18.58 6.68
CA GLY A 113 -4.78 -19.91 6.64
C GLY A 113 -3.83 -21.11 6.77
N ILE A 114 -2.51 -20.92 6.70
CA ILE A 114 -1.53 -22.03 6.79
C ILE A 114 -0.70 -21.88 8.07
N SER A 115 -0.38 -22.99 8.74
CA SER A 115 0.48 -23.01 9.94
C SER A 115 1.57 -24.06 9.78
N PHE A 116 2.72 -23.82 10.41
CA PHE A 116 3.94 -24.63 10.37
C PHE A 116 4.34 -25.04 11.80
N PRO A 117 3.67 -26.04 12.39
CA PRO A 117 3.76 -26.30 13.82
C PRO A 117 5.13 -26.79 14.31
N LYS A 118 6.01 -27.24 13.41
CA LYS A 118 7.38 -27.67 13.76
C LYS A 118 8.38 -26.51 13.78
N THR A 119 7.96 -25.30 13.42
CA THR A 119 8.83 -24.13 13.35
C THR A 119 9.26 -23.68 14.73
N THR A 120 10.58 -23.59 14.92
CA THR A 120 11.19 -23.04 16.15
C THR A 120 11.97 -21.76 15.87
N VAL A 121 12.23 -21.44 14.60
CA VAL A 121 12.98 -20.24 14.19
C VAL A 121 12.24 -19.50 13.09
N ILE A 122 12.15 -18.18 13.23
CA ILE A 122 11.56 -17.29 12.23
C ILE A 122 12.53 -16.16 11.93
N LEU A 123 12.96 -16.05 10.67
CA LEU A 123 13.77 -14.97 10.12
C LEU A 123 12.85 -13.99 9.40
N VAL A 124 12.88 -12.71 9.74
CA VAL A 124 11.95 -11.70 9.21
C VAL A 124 12.72 -10.48 8.71
N ASP A 125 12.65 -10.22 7.41
CA ASP A 125 13.08 -8.95 6.82
C ASP A 125 12.00 -7.89 7.08
N ILE A 126 12.37 -6.79 7.76
CA ILE A 126 11.44 -5.72 8.12
C ILE A 126 11.43 -4.64 7.03
N PRO A 127 10.33 -4.48 6.28
CA PRO A 127 10.22 -3.43 5.28
C PRO A 127 9.83 -2.09 5.91
N LYS A 128 10.33 -1.00 5.31
CA LYS A 128 10.26 0.37 5.88
C LYS A 128 9.12 1.25 5.37
N PHE A 129 8.38 0.80 4.38
CA PHE A 129 7.22 1.49 3.83
C PHE A 129 5.96 0.89 4.46
N SER A 130 4.86 1.62 4.58
CA SER A 130 3.59 1.07 5.11
C SER A 130 3.78 0.32 6.45
N ILE A 131 4.49 0.95 7.40
CA ILE A 131 4.98 0.35 8.64
C ILE A 131 3.84 -0.37 9.38
N GLU A 132 2.66 0.22 9.49
CA GLU A 132 1.51 -0.36 10.19
C GLU A 132 1.04 -1.67 9.56
N GLN A 133 0.95 -1.71 8.23
CA GLN A 133 0.59 -2.93 7.51
C GLN A 133 1.66 -4.01 7.69
N ASN A 134 2.94 -3.63 7.56
CA ASN A 134 4.04 -4.59 7.68
C ASN A 134 4.16 -5.14 9.10
N ILE A 135 4.01 -4.33 10.14
CA ILE A 135 4.03 -4.82 11.52
C ILE A 135 2.86 -5.80 11.72
N MET A 136 1.65 -5.49 11.23
CA MET A 136 0.53 -6.43 11.31
C MET A 136 0.81 -7.75 10.58
N GLU A 137 1.48 -7.72 9.43
CA GLU A 137 1.89 -8.92 8.70
C GLU A 137 2.98 -9.72 9.45
N VAL A 138 3.99 -9.04 9.99
CA VAL A 138 5.04 -9.66 10.83
C VAL A 138 4.41 -10.32 12.04
N LEU A 139 3.46 -9.65 12.71
CA LEU A 139 2.67 -10.24 13.78
C LEU A 139 1.95 -11.50 13.30
N GLN A 140 1.31 -11.49 12.13
CA GLN A 140 0.64 -12.69 11.62
C GLN A 140 1.61 -13.83 11.28
N VAL A 141 2.83 -13.51 10.83
CA VAL A 141 3.88 -14.48 10.49
C VAL A 141 4.43 -15.15 11.74
N ILE A 142 4.69 -14.41 12.83
CA ILE A 142 5.25 -15.00 14.05
C ILE A 142 4.32 -16.09 14.61
N TYR A 143 3.00 -15.92 14.50
CA TYR A 143 2.01 -16.93 14.92
C TYR A 143 1.84 -18.09 13.93
N ARG A 144 2.57 -18.13 12.80
CA ARG A 144 2.51 -19.29 11.88
C ARG A 144 3.20 -20.51 12.45
N GLY A 145 4.19 -20.32 13.33
CA GLY A 145 4.91 -21.40 13.99
C GLY A 145 4.18 -22.05 15.16
N ARG A 146 2.84 -22.01 15.21
CA ARG A 146 2.02 -22.58 16.31
C ARG A 146 1.24 -23.81 15.86
N GLY A 147 0.71 -24.58 16.80
CA GLY A 147 -0.28 -25.63 16.53
C GLY A 147 0.21 -27.05 16.80
N ASN A 148 1.29 -27.21 17.54
CA ASN A 148 1.76 -28.50 18.05
C ASN A 148 2.08 -28.32 19.53
N GLU A 149 1.18 -28.79 20.40
CA GLU A 149 1.27 -28.53 21.84
C GLU A 149 2.59 -28.96 22.48
N ASP A 150 3.17 -30.07 22.02
CA ASP A 150 4.42 -30.59 22.57
C ASP A 150 5.60 -29.66 22.25
N ILE A 151 5.69 -29.19 21.01
CA ILE A 151 6.74 -28.24 20.58
C ILE A 151 6.48 -26.87 21.21
N ASP A 152 5.22 -26.45 21.22
CA ASP A 152 4.74 -25.17 21.73
C ASP A 152 5.02 -24.99 23.23
N LYS A 153 4.94 -26.06 24.04
CA LYS A 153 5.19 -25.98 25.49
C LYS A 153 6.64 -26.26 25.88
N ASN A 154 7.34 -27.13 25.14
CA ASN A 154 8.64 -27.66 25.58
C ASN A 154 9.86 -27.06 24.87
N ASN A 155 9.67 -26.38 23.73
CA ASN A 155 10.80 -25.85 22.97
C ASN A 155 10.94 -24.34 23.11
N ASP A 156 12.20 -23.90 23.06
CA ASP A 156 12.54 -22.49 22.91
C ASP A 156 12.31 -22.08 21.45
N LYS A 157 11.76 -20.88 21.25
CA LYS A 157 11.52 -20.30 19.93
C LYS A 157 12.30 -19.02 19.74
N PHE A 158 12.76 -18.80 18.51
CA PHE A 158 13.65 -17.70 18.16
C PHE A 158 13.07 -16.89 17.00
N ILE A 159 13.04 -15.58 17.15
CA ILE A 159 12.66 -14.63 16.10
C ILE A 159 13.84 -13.73 15.83
N TYR A 160 14.29 -13.68 14.58
CA TYR A 160 15.35 -12.81 14.11
C TYR A 160 14.75 -11.75 13.20
N LEU A 161 14.85 -10.48 13.59
CA LEU A 161 14.32 -9.34 12.85
C LEU A 161 15.48 -8.60 12.18
N TYR A 162 15.48 -8.50 10.87
CA TYR A 162 16.51 -7.82 10.09
C TYR A 162 16.02 -6.43 9.67
N ILE A 163 16.76 -5.40 10.06
CA ILE A 163 16.43 -3.99 9.79
C ILE A 163 17.66 -3.32 9.18
N HIS A 164 17.54 -2.83 7.95
CA HIS A 164 18.67 -2.26 7.20
C HIS A 164 18.45 -0.80 6.83
N GLU A 165 19.25 0.12 7.37
CA GLU A 165 19.19 1.57 7.09
C GLU A 165 20.42 2.07 6.35
N VAL A 166 20.18 2.96 5.38
CA VAL A 166 21.24 3.74 4.75
C VAL A 166 21.26 5.11 5.41
N ILE A 167 22.36 5.42 6.10
CA ILE A 167 22.59 6.71 6.75
C ILE A 167 23.33 7.59 5.75
N TRP A 168 22.59 8.48 5.10
CA TRP A 168 23.14 9.43 4.12
C TRP A 168 23.95 10.55 4.76
N ASP A 169 23.62 10.90 6.00
CA ASP A 169 24.31 11.93 6.78
C ASP A 169 24.56 11.40 8.19
N LYS A 170 25.83 11.15 8.51
CA LYS A 170 26.25 10.67 9.85
C LYS A 170 25.94 11.69 10.96
N SER A 171 25.72 12.96 10.61
CA SER A 171 25.42 14.03 11.55
C SER A 171 23.91 14.24 11.77
N SER A 172 23.04 13.58 10.99
CA SER A 172 21.58 13.68 11.16
C SER A 172 21.07 12.66 12.18
N PRO A 173 20.54 13.09 13.35
CA PRO A 173 19.96 12.18 14.34
C PRO A 173 18.76 11.39 13.78
N ARG A 174 18.09 11.96 12.77
CA ARG A 174 16.78 11.53 12.26
C ARG A 174 16.75 10.08 11.78
N SER A 175 17.80 9.62 11.10
CA SER A 175 17.89 8.24 10.62
C SER A 175 17.99 7.23 11.76
N VAL A 176 18.79 7.53 12.80
CA VAL A 176 18.92 6.67 13.98
C VAL A 176 17.59 6.60 14.73
N ILE A 177 16.86 7.71 14.76
CA ILE A 177 15.64 7.79 15.54
C ILE A 177 14.45 7.12 14.84
N ASN A 178 14.41 7.17 13.51
CA ASN A 178 13.47 6.35 12.74
C ASN A 178 13.64 4.86 13.06
N ILE A 179 14.89 4.37 13.13
CA ILE A 179 15.17 2.97 13.49
C ILE A 179 14.71 2.69 14.92
N PHE A 180 15.04 3.56 15.88
CA PHE A 180 14.63 3.36 17.27
C PHE A 180 13.10 3.35 17.42
N SER A 181 12.42 4.25 16.73
CA SER A 181 10.94 4.31 16.69
C SER A 181 10.35 3.03 16.12
N LEU A 182 10.91 2.53 15.02
CA LEU A 182 10.50 1.26 14.41
C LEU A 182 10.73 0.08 15.35
N LEU A 183 11.90 0.00 16.01
CA LEU A 183 12.22 -1.04 16.99
C LEU A 183 11.23 -1.03 18.16
N LEU A 184 10.92 0.16 18.67
CA LEU A 184 9.98 0.34 19.77
C LEU A 184 8.56 -0.04 19.35
N LEU A 185 8.09 0.42 18.19
CA LEU A 185 6.78 0.03 17.63
C LEU A 185 6.69 -1.49 17.44
N LEU A 186 7.71 -2.12 16.88
CA LEU A 186 7.77 -3.58 16.71
C LEU A 186 7.69 -4.29 18.07
N LYS A 187 8.53 -3.88 19.02
CA LYS A 187 8.60 -4.48 20.36
C LYS A 187 7.25 -4.36 21.08
N ILE A 188 6.69 -3.15 21.16
CA ILE A 188 5.40 -2.92 21.84
C ILE A 188 4.27 -3.66 21.12
N SER A 189 4.25 -3.69 19.78
CA SER A 189 3.22 -4.41 19.02
C SER A 189 3.26 -5.92 19.29
N ILE A 190 4.46 -6.52 19.28
CA ILE A 190 4.64 -7.95 19.57
C ILE A 190 4.20 -8.24 21.01
N LEU A 191 4.70 -7.47 21.98
CA LEU A 191 4.39 -7.70 23.40
C LEU A 191 2.93 -7.43 23.73
N THR A 192 2.30 -6.42 23.12
CA THR A 192 0.84 -6.18 23.22
C THR A 192 0.06 -7.37 22.66
N ARG A 193 0.50 -7.96 21.54
CA ARG A 193 -0.21 -9.10 20.96
C ARG A 193 -0.12 -10.35 21.84
N ILE A 194 1.00 -10.52 22.54
CA ILE A 194 1.26 -11.66 23.43
C ILE A 194 0.58 -11.48 24.80
N TYR A 195 0.76 -10.32 25.43
CA TYR A 195 0.38 -10.07 26.83
C TYR A 195 -0.83 -9.13 26.99
N GLY A 196 -1.32 -8.51 25.91
CA GLY A 196 -2.41 -7.53 25.92
C GLY A 196 -2.00 -6.11 26.26
N SER A 197 -0.92 -5.94 27.00
CA SER A 197 -0.26 -4.66 27.25
C SER A 197 1.22 -4.90 27.54
N TYR A 198 2.03 -3.88 27.32
CA TYR A 198 3.43 -3.85 27.72
C TYR A 198 3.72 -2.53 28.41
N GLU A 199 4.11 -2.58 29.69
CA GLU A 199 4.37 -1.39 30.52
C GLU A 199 3.21 -0.38 30.51
N GLY A 200 1.96 -0.87 30.56
CA GLY A 200 0.76 -0.03 30.54
C GLY A 200 0.35 0.50 29.16
N ILE A 201 1.14 0.23 28.12
CA ILE A 201 0.85 0.61 26.74
C ILE A 201 0.27 -0.59 26.00
N SER A 202 -0.87 -0.40 25.33
CA SER A 202 -1.41 -1.37 24.40
C SER A 202 -1.43 -0.78 22.99
N LEU A 203 -0.63 -1.34 22.09
CA LEU A 203 -0.52 -0.90 20.70
C LEU A 203 -0.85 -2.05 19.74
N ILE A 204 -1.89 -1.86 18.93
CA ILE A 204 -2.23 -2.76 17.83
C ILE A 204 -2.10 -1.98 16.52
N PRO A 205 -1.21 -2.38 15.61
CA PRO A 205 -1.08 -1.70 14.33
C PRO A 205 -2.30 -2.00 13.46
N LEU A 206 -3.11 -1.01 13.13
CA LEU A 206 -4.24 -1.18 12.23
C LEU A 206 -3.78 -0.96 10.79
N GLY A 207 -3.78 -2.03 9.99
CA GLY A 207 -3.59 -1.90 8.54
C GLY A 207 -4.72 -1.05 7.95
N GLY A 208 -4.35 -0.09 7.08
CA GLY A 208 -5.28 0.91 6.51
C GLY A 208 -6.49 0.36 5.73
N THR A 209 -6.54 -0.96 5.48
CA THR A 209 -7.70 -1.64 4.88
C THR A 209 -8.96 -1.60 5.76
N SER A 210 -8.83 -1.31 7.06
CA SER A 210 -9.96 -1.26 7.99
C SER A 210 -10.82 0.01 7.88
N ILE A 211 -10.33 1.04 7.20
CA ILE A 211 -11.07 2.31 6.99
C ILE A 211 -11.71 2.36 5.59
N SER A 212 -11.35 1.45 4.69
CA SER A 212 -11.83 1.42 3.30
C SER A 212 -12.99 0.44 3.05
N VAL A 213 -13.77 0.08 4.08
CA VAL A 213 -14.79 -1.00 4.00
C VAL A 213 -16.19 -0.51 3.60
N SER A 214 -16.39 0.77 3.26
CA SER A 214 -17.65 1.17 2.62
C SER A 214 -17.58 0.89 1.12
N SER A 215 -18.17 -0.25 0.70
CA SER A 215 -18.58 -0.57 -0.68
C SER A 215 -17.63 -0.10 -1.78
N GLY A 216 -16.65 -0.94 -2.16
CA GLY A 216 -15.74 -0.64 -3.26
C GLY A 216 -16.52 -0.23 -4.51
N THR A 217 -16.29 0.98 -4.98
CA THR A 217 -17.03 1.50 -6.13
C THR A 217 -16.52 0.89 -7.44
N LEU A 218 -17.29 0.96 -8.53
CA LEU A 218 -16.88 0.43 -9.84
C LEU A 218 -15.51 0.99 -10.29
N VAL A 219 -15.24 2.23 -9.92
CA VAL A 219 -13.98 2.91 -10.25
C VAL A 219 -12.81 2.38 -9.40
N ASP A 220 -13.09 1.98 -8.15
CA ASP A 220 -12.09 1.41 -7.25
C ASP A 220 -11.73 -0.05 -7.62
N THR A 221 -12.74 -0.86 -7.97
CA THR A 221 -12.50 -2.25 -8.45
C THR A 221 -11.72 -2.24 -9.75
N PHE A 222 -12.07 -1.33 -10.66
CA PHE A 222 -11.37 -1.14 -11.91
C PHE A 222 -9.92 -0.64 -11.72
N SER A 223 -9.69 0.36 -10.86
CA SER A 223 -8.34 0.84 -10.53
C SER A 223 -7.48 -0.27 -9.93
N SER A 224 -8.09 -1.10 -9.07
CA SER A 224 -7.44 -2.29 -8.49
C SER A 224 -7.06 -3.31 -9.57
N LEU A 225 -7.98 -3.66 -10.48
CA LEU A 225 -7.72 -4.57 -11.59
C LEU A 225 -6.55 -4.07 -12.46
N LEU A 226 -6.56 -2.81 -12.87
CA LEU A 226 -5.46 -2.23 -13.66
C LEU A 226 -4.13 -2.27 -12.92
N ASN A 227 -4.12 -2.06 -11.61
CA ASN A 227 -2.88 -2.16 -10.82
C ASN A 227 -2.33 -3.59 -10.79
N TYR A 228 -3.19 -4.60 -10.67
CA TYR A 228 -2.75 -6.01 -10.78
C TYR A 228 -2.24 -6.34 -12.17
N LEU A 229 -2.97 -5.94 -13.23
CA LEU A 229 -2.56 -6.17 -14.62
C LEU A 229 -1.22 -5.49 -14.93
N LYS A 230 -1.02 -4.23 -14.51
CA LYS A 230 0.27 -3.53 -14.64
C LYS A 230 1.40 -4.30 -13.98
N LYS A 231 1.20 -4.73 -12.74
CA LYS A 231 2.23 -5.47 -11.98
C LYS A 231 2.64 -6.75 -12.68
N GLU A 232 1.69 -7.50 -13.22
CA GLU A 232 1.99 -8.73 -13.97
C GLU A 232 2.58 -8.44 -15.36
N PHE A 233 2.11 -7.41 -16.06
CA PHE A 233 2.68 -6.98 -17.35
C PHE A 233 4.16 -6.62 -17.22
N TYR A 234 4.55 -5.94 -16.14
CA TYR A 234 5.97 -5.61 -15.89
C TYR A 234 6.85 -6.84 -15.63
N LYS A 235 6.28 -7.98 -15.22
CA LYS A 235 7.03 -9.22 -14.98
C LYS A 235 7.24 -10.02 -16.25
N GLY A 236 6.17 -10.23 -17.03
CA GLY A 236 6.19 -11.17 -18.16
C GLY A 236 6.05 -10.53 -19.56
N ARG A 237 5.69 -9.24 -19.64
CA ARG A 237 5.35 -8.52 -20.89
C ARG A 237 4.34 -9.27 -21.77
N ASP A 238 3.39 -9.95 -21.14
CA ASP A 238 2.35 -10.71 -21.82
C ASP A 238 1.45 -9.80 -22.69
N GLN A 239 1.29 -10.18 -23.96
CA GLN A 239 0.46 -9.46 -24.92
C GLN A 239 -1.03 -9.47 -24.57
N ASN A 240 -1.54 -10.56 -23.97
CA ASN A 240 -2.94 -10.67 -23.55
C ASN A 240 -3.24 -9.68 -22.42
N ILE A 241 -2.31 -9.56 -21.45
CA ILE A 241 -2.40 -8.57 -20.37
C ILE A 241 -2.38 -7.15 -20.95
N SER A 242 -1.48 -6.88 -21.90
CA SER A 242 -1.43 -5.56 -22.56
C SER A 242 -2.72 -5.24 -23.32
N CYS A 243 -3.29 -6.22 -24.02
CA CYS A 243 -4.53 -6.07 -24.77
C CYS A 243 -5.69 -5.74 -23.83
N LEU A 244 -5.85 -6.52 -22.76
CA LEU A 244 -6.88 -6.28 -21.74
C LEU A 244 -6.71 -4.90 -21.10
N MET A 245 -5.49 -4.50 -20.75
CA MET A 245 -5.23 -3.16 -20.21
C MET A 245 -5.65 -2.05 -21.17
N ASN A 246 -5.33 -2.16 -22.47
CA ASN A 246 -5.68 -1.17 -23.47
C ASN A 246 -7.20 -1.04 -23.66
N GLU A 247 -7.91 -2.16 -23.73
CA GLU A 247 -9.38 -2.18 -23.80
C GLU A 247 -10.01 -1.54 -22.56
N LEU A 248 -9.50 -1.88 -21.37
CA LEU A 248 -9.91 -1.26 -20.11
C LEU A 248 -9.68 0.26 -20.12
N TYR A 249 -8.54 0.73 -20.63
CA TYR A 249 -8.27 2.16 -20.79
C TYR A 249 -9.21 2.86 -21.76
N LEU A 250 -9.63 2.20 -22.84
CA LEU A 250 -10.60 2.75 -23.79
C LEU A 250 -11.98 2.93 -23.14
N HIS A 251 -12.42 1.94 -22.36
CA HIS A 251 -13.76 1.95 -21.76
C HIS A 251 -13.88 2.87 -20.54
N PHE A 252 -12.83 3.01 -19.73
CA PHE A 252 -12.84 3.82 -18.50
C PHE A 252 -12.02 5.11 -18.61
N GLY A 253 -11.47 5.41 -19.79
CA GLY A 253 -10.66 6.61 -20.02
C GLY A 253 -11.45 7.92 -20.07
N ARG A 254 -12.78 7.85 -20.13
CA ARG A 254 -13.68 9.02 -20.13
C ARG A 254 -14.51 9.06 -18.85
N LEU A 255 -14.03 9.84 -17.91
CA LEU A 255 -14.60 10.02 -16.58
C LEU A 255 -14.86 11.50 -16.34
N ASN A 256 -16.06 11.83 -15.88
CA ASN A 256 -16.34 13.16 -15.33
C ASN A 256 -16.38 13.05 -13.82
N PHE A 257 -15.60 13.92 -13.16
CA PHE A 257 -15.54 14.03 -11.71
C PHE A 257 -16.24 15.32 -11.29
N GLU A 258 -17.32 15.17 -10.54
CA GLU A 258 -18.08 16.29 -10.00
C GLU A 258 -17.80 16.36 -8.49
N THR A 259 -17.20 17.46 -8.06
CA THR A 259 -16.80 17.71 -6.66
C THR A 259 -17.76 18.63 -5.93
N ASN A 260 -19.01 18.77 -6.39
CA ASN A 260 -20.05 19.64 -5.81
C ASN A 260 -19.56 21.06 -5.44
N ASN A 261 -18.70 21.64 -6.28
CA ASN A 261 -18.09 22.94 -6.04
C ASN A 261 -17.23 23.03 -4.76
N GLU A 262 -16.67 21.93 -4.25
CA GLU A 262 -15.79 21.94 -3.06
C GLU A 262 -14.36 22.42 -3.35
N ILE A 263 -13.99 22.63 -4.62
CA ILE A 263 -12.66 23.09 -5.03
C ILE A 263 -12.67 24.56 -5.46
N PHE A 264 -13.57 24.92 -6.39
CA PHE A 264 -13.62 26.25 -7.00
C PHE A 264 -14.86 27.02 -6.50
N ASN A 265 -14.69 28.31 -6.20
CA ASN A 265 -15.81 29.20 -5.83
C ASN A 265 -16.65 29.64 -7.04
N GLN A 266 -16.05 29.60 -8.23
CA GLN A 266 -16.65 30.04 -9.49
C GLN A 266 -16.10 29.19 -10.64
N SER A 267 -16.60 29.40 -11.86
CA SER A 267 -16.08 28.68 -13.03
C SER A 267 -14.61 29.01 -13.27
N ILE A 268 -13.88 28.05 -13.82
CA ILE A 268 -12.44 28.21 -14.02
C ILE A 268 -12.09 29.31 -15.02
N ASP A 269 -12.92 29.50 -16.04
CA ASP A 269 -12.73 30.57 -17.02
C ASP A 269 -12.84 31.96 -16.36
N THR A 270 -13.74 32.12 -15.40
CA THR A 270 -13.87 33.35 -14.61
C THR A 270 -12.69 33.55 -13.67
N ILE A 271 -12.24 32.49 -12.97
CA ILE A 271 -11.03 32.53 -12.14
C ILE A 271 -9.83 33.02 -12.95
N LYS A 272 -9.64 32.45 -14.14
CA LYS A 272 -8.54 32.79 -15.03
C LYS A 272 -8.60 34.25 -15.44
N LYS A 273 -9.77 34.71 -15.93
CA LYS A 273 -9.95 36.10 -16.36
C LYS A 273 -9.66 37.08 -15.23
N GLU A 274 -10.26 36.85 -14.06
CA GLU A 274 -10.04 37.72 -12.88
C GLU A 274 -8.60 37.69 -12.38
N PHE A 275 -7.91 36.55 -12.49
CA PHE A 275 -6.50 36.46 -12.15
C PHE A 275 -5.66 37.37 -13.04
N HIS A 276 -5.83 37.31 -14.36
CA HIS A 276 -5.09 38.15 -15.30
C HIS A 276 -5.42 39.64 -15.11
N ASP A 277 -6.71 40.00 -15.00
CA ASP A 277 -7.14 41.39 -14.78
C ASP A 277 -6.51 41.98 -13.49
N ARG A 278 -6.40 41.16 -12.43
CA ARG A 278 -5.76 41.57 -11.17
C ARG A 278 -4.24 41.59 -11.26
N TRP A 279 -3.63 40.61 -11.91
CA TRP A 279 -2.18 40.52 -12.11
C TRP A 279 -1.67 41.73 -12.91
N ASP A 280 -2.34 42.06 -14.02
CA ASP A 280 -1.96 43.15 -14.93
C ASP A 280 -2.13 44.52 -14.27
N SER A 281 -3.06 44.64 -13.31
CA SER A 281 -3.25 45.89 -12.55
C SER A 281 -2.24 46.05 -11.41
N SER A 282 -2.05 45.02 -10.57
CA SER A 282 -1.01 44.99 -9.53
C SER A 282 -0.99 43.63 -8.82
N ILE A 283 0.21 43.13 -8.50
CA ILE A 283 0.37 41.91 -7.69
C ILE A 283 -0.30 42.01 -6.30
N VAL A 284 -0.45 43.22 -5.75
CA VAL A 284 -1.13 43.46 -4.46
C VAL A 284 -2.61 43.08 -4.53
N ASN A 285 -3.24 43.22 -5.71
CA ASN A 285 -4.65 42.90 -5.94
C ASN A 285 -4.93 41.38 -5.87
N LEU A 286 -3.88 40.56 -5.88
CA LEU A 286 -3.97 39.10 -5.74
C LEU A 286 -4.04 38.64 -4.28
N ILE A 287 -3.65 39.46 -3.31
CA ILE A 287 -3.69 39.09 -1.88
C ILE A 287 -5.12 38.74 -1.44
N ASN A 288 -6.10 39.48 -1.96
CA ASN A 288 -7.52 39.27 -1.68
C ASN A 288 -8.22 38.36 -2.70
N PHE A 289 -7.49 37.83 -3.68
CA PHE A 289 -8.04 36.94 -4.68
C PHE A 289 -8.15 35.53 -4.11
N LYS A 290 -9.38 35.10 -3.79
CA LYS A 290 -9.68 33.81 -3.15
C LYS A 290 -10.59 32.93 -4.03
N PRO A 291 -10.11 32.49 -5.21
CA PRO A 291 -10.92 31.72 -6.16
C PRO A 291 -11.17 30.26 -5.73
N LEU A 292 -10.43 29.77 -4.74
CA LEU A 292 -10.41 28.38 -4.30
C LEU A 292 -11.07 28.23 -2.92
N LYS A 293 -11.75 27.10 -2.69
CA LYS A 293 -12.31 26.73 -1.39
C LYS A 293 -11.29 25.97 -0.57
N ASN A 294 -10.88 26.57 0.55
CA ASN A 294 -10.02 25.96 1.57
C ASN A 294 -8.82 25.15 1.02
N PRO A 295 -8.02 25.71 0.08
CA PRO A 295 -6.86 24.99 -0.44
C PRO A 295 -5.84 24.75 0.68
N ILE A 296 -5.38 23.52 0.78
CA ILE A 296 -4.26 23.13 1.64
C ILE A 296 -2.99 23.15 0.78
N ILE A 297 -2.12 24.13 1.01
CA ILE A 297 -0.84 24.23 0.29
C ILE A 297 0.20 23.37 0.99
N VAL A 298 0.87 22.50 0.24
CA VAL A 298 2.01 21.69 0.70
C VAL A 298 3.06 21.67 -0.41
N GLY A 299 4.14 22.43 -0.21
CA GLY A 299 5.14 22.69 -1.25
C GLY A 299 4.45 23.28 -2.49
N ASP A 300 4.71 22.69 -3.65
CA ASP A 300 4.16 23.14 -4.94
C ASP A 300 2.78 22.55 -5.27
N LEU A 301 2.14 21.86 -4.31
CA LEU A 301 0.83 21.25 -4.48
C LEU A 301 -0.24 21.92 -3.62
N MET A 302 -1.45 21.96 -4.19
CA MET A 302 -2.68 22.25 -3.48
C MET A 302 -3.48 20.97 -3.29
N PHE A 303 -3.89 20.72 -2.05
CA PHE A 303 -4.77 19.64 -1.65
C PHE A 303 -6.14 20.19 -1.27
N PHE A 304 -7.18 19.52 -1.71
CA PHE A 304 -8.57 19.83 -1.38
C PHE A 304 -9.17 18.60 -0.71
N GLN A 305 -9.64 18.77 0.53
CA GLN A 305 -10.41 17.74 1.19
C GLN A 305 -11.83 17.80 0.65
N ILE A 306 -12.30 16.68 0.09
CA ILE A 306 -13.68 16.55 -0.36
C ILE A 306 -14.49 16.00 0.82
N LYS A 307 -15.50 16.74 1.25
CA LYS A 307 -16.37 16.35 2.38
C LYS A 307 -17.70 15.82 1.90
N GLU A 308 -18.14 16.19 0.70
CA GLU A 308 -19.35 15.67 0.08
C GLU A 308 -19.06 14.46 -0.81
N ASN A 309 -20.06 13.63 -1.04
CA ASN A 309 -19.89 12.48 -1.94
C ASN A 309 -19.50 12.97 -3.34
N ILE A 310 -18.46 12.35 -3.90
CA ILE A 310 -18.02 12.65 -5.27
C ILE A 310 -18.92 11.87 -6.21
N ASN A 311 -19.51 12.58 -7.17
CA ASN A 311 -20.17 11.94 -8.29
C ASN A 311 -19.14 11.68 -9.38
N VAL A 312 -18.84 10.41 -9.61
CA VAL A 312 -18.03 9.98 -10.74
C VAL A 312 -18.96 9.46 -11.82
N ARG A 313 -19.01 10.16 -12.96
CA ARG A 313 -19.78 9.72 -14.13
C ARG A 313 -18.88 9.03 -15.13
N LEU A 314 -19.14 7.75 -15.37
CA LEU A 314 -18.53 6.98 -16.45
C LEU A 314 -19.39 7.14 -17.70
N ASN A 315 -18.82 7.76 -18.73
CA ASN A 315 -19.53 7.93 -19.99
C ASN A 315 -19.37 6.66 -20.83
N ILE A 316 -20.28 5.71 -20.64
CA ILE A 316 -20.29 4.49 -21.45
C ILE A 316 -21.25 4.72 -22.61
N ASN A 317 -20.68 5.17 -23.73
CA ASN A 317 -21.39 5.29 -24.98
C ASN A 317 -22.00 3.93 -25.37
N SER A 318 -23.29 3.74 -25.10
CA SER A 318 -24.14 2.55 -25.38
C SER A 318 -24.04 1.35 -24.44
N SER A 319 -25.20 0.74 -24.16
CA SER A 319 -25.37 -0.55 -23.47
C SER A 319 -24.61 -1.71 -24.16
N ASN A 320 -24.32 -1.57 -25.45
CA ASN A 320 -23.58 -2.54 -26.23
C ASN A 320 -22.09 -2.59 -25.82
N ASN A 321 -21.52 -1.46 -25.37
CA ASN A 321 -20.13 -1.40 -24.89
C ASN A 321 -19.98 -2.02 -23.49
N LEU A 322 -20.98 -1.88 -22.62
CA LEU A 322 -21.02 -2.59 -21.33
C LEU A 322 -21.05 -4.11 -21.52
N LYS A 323 -21.90 -4.61 -22.43
CA LYS A 323 -21.96 -6.05 -22.76
C LYS A 323 -20.65 -6.56 -23.36
N LYS A 324 -20.01 -5.78 -24.24
CA LYS A 324 -18.69 -6.12 -24.80
C LYS A 324 -17.62 -6.18 -23.71
N LEU A 325 -17.60 -5.23 -22.78
CA LEU A 325 -16.69 -5.23 -21.64
C LEU A 325 -16.93 -6.44 -20.71
N GLN A 326 -18.19 -6.77 -20.41
CA GLN A 326 -18.53 -7.96 -19.64
C GLN A 326 -18.03 -9.23 -20.34
N ALA A 327 -18.30 -9.37 -21.64
CA ALA A 327 -17.84 -10.52 -22.43
C ALA A 327 -16.31 -10.61 -22.46
N LEU A 328 -15.60 -9.48 -22.57
CA LEU A 328 -14.15 -9.42 -22.50
C LEU A 328 -13.64 -9.91 -21.14
N LEU A 329 -14.21 -9.41 -20.04
CA LEU A 329 -13.82 -9.80 -18.68
C LEU A 329 -14.11 -11.29 -18.41
N ILE A 330 -15.27 -11.81 -18.85
CA ILE A 330 -15.63 -13.23 -18.72
C ILE A 330 -14.64 -14.10 -19.50
N LYS A 331 -14.34 -13.74 -20.77
CA LYS A 331 -13.37 -14.47 -21.59
C LYS A 331 -11.99 -14.56 -20.92
N ASN A 332 -11.53 -13.47 -20.30
CA ASN A 332 -10.26 -13.45 -19.60
C ASN A 332 -10.29 -14.14 -18.23
N LEU A 333 -11.47 -14.38 -17.65
CA LEU A 333 -11.59 -15.13 -16.39
C LEU A 333 -11.29 -16.63 -16.59
N GLU A 334 -11.58 -17.16 -17.79
CA GLU A 334 -11.32 -18.54 -18.21
C GLU A 334 -9.88 -18.77 -18.67
N ASP A 335 -9.08 -17.71 -18.86
CA ASP A 335 -7.69 -17.83 -19.29
C ASP A 335 -6.79 -18.32 -18.15
N ASN A 336 -5.96 -19.31 -18.43
CA ASN A 336 -5.01 -19.90 -17.50
C ASN A 336 -3.79 -19.00 -17.22
N ASN A 337 -3.58 -17.97 -18.03
CA ASN A 337 -2.44 -17.05 -17.89
C ASN A 337 -2.62 -16.03 -16.74
N PHE A 338 -3.83 -15.87 -16.19
CA PHE A 338 -4.08 -14.96 -15.07
C PHE A 338 -4.03 -15.66 -13.71
N ASN A 339 -3.34 -15.03 -12.76
CA ASN A 339 -3.31 -15.48 -11.36
C ASN A 339 -4.64 -15.18 -10.61
N ASP A 340 -4.83 -15.81 -9.45
CA ASP A 340 -6.05 -15.66 -8.64
C ASP A 340 -6.34 -14.22 -8.21
N SER A 341 -5.29 -13.40 -8.03
CA SER A 341 -5.48 -11.99 -7.67
C SER A 341 -6.12 -11.22 -8.82
N ILE A 342 -5.69 -11.46 -10.06
CA ILE A 342 -6.30 -10.88 -11.25
C ILE A 342 -7.69 -11.47 -11.46
N LYS A 343 -7.87 -12.79 -11.39
CA LYS A 343 -9.19 -13.43 -11.55
C LYS A 343 -10.21 -12.93 -10.54
N LYS A 344 -9.79 -12.77 -9.28
CA LYS A 344 -10.60 -12.13 -8.23
C LYS A 344 -10.92 -10.68 -8.58
N ALA A 345 -9.94 -9.88 -8.98
CA ALA A 345 -10.18 -8.49 -9.35
C ALA A 345 -11.10 -8.35 -10.59
N ILE A 346 -11.00 -9.27 -11.57
CA ILE A 346 -11.92 -9.37 -12.71
C ILE A 346 -13.34 -9.68 -12.20
N LYS A 347 -13.49 -10.64 -11.29
CA LYS A 347 -14.78 -10.99 -10.69
C LYS A 347 -15.38 -9.83 -9.90
N ASP A 348 -14.61 -9.20 -9.03
CA ASP A 348 -15.04 -8.03 -8.25
C ASP A 348 -15.47 -6.87 -9.18
N THR A 349 -14.78 -6.70 -10.31
CA THR A 349 -15.13 -5.71 -11.33
C THR A 349 -16.42 -6.09 -12.07
N LEU A 350 -16.60 -7.37 -12.45
CA LEU A 350 -17.82 -7.88 -13.07
C LEU A 350 -19.04 -7.71 -12.15
N ASP A 351 -18.90 -8.06 -10.88
CA ASP A 351 -19.95 -7.93 -9.86
C ASP A 351 -20.34 -6.46 -9.70
N ALA A 352 -19.35 -5.55 -9.65
CA ALA A 352 -19.62 -4.11 -9.66
C ALA A 352 -20.38 -3.68 -10.92
N ILE A 353 -19.90 -4.05 -12.12
CA ILE A 353 -20.58 -3.71 -13.39
C ILE A 353 -22.04 -4.20 -13.38
N ASN A 354 -22.28 -5.44 -12.94
CA ASN A 354 -23.61 -6.04 -12.89
C ASN A 354 -24.53 -5.33 -11.88
N TYR A 355 -24.01 -4.99 -10.71
CA TYR A 355 -24.71 -4.23 -9.69
C TYR A 355 -25.15 -2.86 -10.23
N PHE A 356 -24.23 -2.11 -10.86
CA PHE A 356 -24.54 -0.80 -11.44
C PHE A 356 -25.47 -0.87 -12.63
N ALA A 357 -25.36 -1.91 -13.47
CA ALA A 357 -26.29 -2.16 -14.57
C ALA A 357 -27.72 -2.45 -14.09
N LYS A 358 -27.88 -3.01 -12.89
CA LYS A 358 -29.18 -3.34 -12.28
C LYS A 358 -29.83 -2.13 -11.59
N ILE A 359 -29.03 -1.24 -11.02
CA ILE A 359 -29.50 -0.12 -10.18
C ILE A 359 -29.67 1.17 -10.96
N SER A 360 -28.99 1.33 -12.09
CA SER A 360 -29.15 2.51 -12.94
C SER A 360 -30.56 2.53 -13.53
N PRO A 361 -31.44 3.47 -13.12
CA PRO A 361 -32.79 3.57 -13.64
C PRO A 361 -32.72 3.95 -15.12
N GLU A 362 -33.63 3.40 -15.88
CA GLU A 362 -33.79 3.50 -17.33
C GLU A 362 -33.25 4.79 -18.00
N LYS A 363 -32.51 4.60 -19.10
CA LYS A 363 -32.21 5.59 -20.17
C LYS A 363 -31.14 6.68 -19.94
N SER A 364 -30.33 6.66 -18.88
CA SER A 364 -29.10 7.48 -18.88
C SER A 364 -27.91 6.68 -19.43
N LYS A 365 -27.15 7.28 -20.36
CA LYS A 365 -25.97 6.69 -21.02
C LYS A 365 -24.70 6.77 -20.13
N ASP A 366 -24.83 7.28 -18.92
CA ASP A 366 -23.73 7.52 -17.99
C ASP A 366 -23.96 6.71 -16.70
N LEU A 367 -22.96 5.97 -16.23
CA LEU A 367 -23.02 5.36 -14.91
C LEU A 367 -22.60 6.40 -13.87
N ILE A 368 -23.50 6.74 -12.95
CA ILE A 368 -23.22 7.65 -11.84
C ILE A 368 -22.84 6.81 -10.63
N ASN A 369 -21.70 7.16 -10.03
CA ASN A 369 -21.15 6.47 -8.88
C ASN A 369 -20.87 7.47 -7.77
N GLU A 370 -21.56 7.32 -6.64
CA GLU A 370 -21.31 8.10 -5.43
C GLU A 370 -20.16 7.46 -4.64
N LYS A 371 -19.05 8.19 -4.52
CA LYS A 371 -17.91 7.78 -3.70
C LYS A 371 -17.97 8.45 -2.33
N SER A 372 -17.86 7.64 -1.27
CA SER A 372 -17.72 8.13 0.10
C SER A 372 -16.56 9.14 0.21
N SER A 373 -16.86 10.30 0.79
CA SER A 373 -15.94 11.42 0.94
C SER A 373 -14.91 11.22 2.05
N LEU A 374 -15.09 10.21 2.90
CA LEU A 374 -14.28 10.05 4.11
C LEU A 374 -12.80 9.79 3.77
N GLY A 375 -11.95 10.79 4.01
CA GLY A 375 -10.52 10.73 3.69
C GLY A 375 -10.21 10.86 2.19
N SER A 376 -11.13 11.43 1.39
CA SER A 376 -10.93 11.71 -0.03
C SER A 376 -10.31 13.09 -0.26
N TYR A 377 -9.29 13.14 -1.12
CA TYR A 377 -8.57 14.35 -1.47
C TYR A 377 -8.45 14.50 -2.99
N VAL A 378 -8.32 15.75 -3.42
CA VAL A 378 -7.87 16.10 -4.76
C VAL A 378 -6.58 16.92 -4.63
N ALA A 379 -5.53 16.51 -5.32
CA ALA A 379 -4.28 17.25 -5.45
C ALA A 379 -4.10 17.79 -6.85
N MET A 380 -3.61 19.03 -6.95
CA MET A 380 -3.16 19.64 -8.20
C MET A 380 -1.98 20.58 -7.93
N PRO A 381 -1.09 20.81 -8.90
CA PRO A 381 -0.04 21.82 -8.77
C PRO A 381 -0.61 23.22 -8.49
N ILE A 382 0.10 24.02 -7.72
CA ILE A 382 -0.35 25.37 -7.31
C ILE A 382 -0.59 26.31 -8.49
N ALA A 383 0.24 26.20 -9.53
CA ALA A 383 0.14 27.05 -10.72
C ALA A 383 -1.04 26.67 -11.64
N THR A 384 -1.59 25.46 -11.50
CA THR A 384 -2.49 24.86 -12.50
C THR A 384 -3.70 25.71 -12.88
N PRO A 385 -4.44 26.34 -11.94
CA PRO A 385 -5.58 27.18 -12.29
C PRO A 385 -5.23 28.42 -13.12
N PHE A 386 -3.93 28.79 -13.17
CA PHE A 386 -3.43 30.04 -13.75
C PHE A 386 -2.68 29.83 -15.07
N VAL A 387 -2.33 28.60 -15.44
CA VAL A 387 -1.56 28.26 -16.67
C VAL A 387 -2.30 27.28 -17.58
N LEU A 388 -3.63 27.39 -17.63
CA LEU A 388 -4.49 26.42 -18.32
C LEU A 388 -4.31 26.40 -19.83
N ASP A 389 -3.98 27.53 -20.45
CA ASP A 389 -3.80 27.58 -21.90
C ASP A 389 -2.51 26.87 -22.31
N GLU A 390 -1.46 27.08 -21.53
CA GLU A 390 -0.19 26.38 -21.67
C GLU A 390 -0.39 24.87 -21.46
N LEU A 391 -1.21 24.48 -20.48
CA LEU A 391 -1.55 23.07 -20.22
C LEU A 391 -2.44 22.44 -21.31
N LYS A 392 -3.32 23.21 -21.96
CA LYS A 392 -4.12 22.73 -23.10
C LYS A 392 -3.27 22.42 -24.32
N ILE A 393 -2.21 23.20 -24.54
CA ILE A 393 -1.28 23.04 -25.67
C ILE A 393 -0.16 22.05 -25.33
N TYR A 394 0.08 21.81 -24.03
CA TYR A 394 1.08 20.88 -23.55
C TYR A 394 0.89 19.47 -24.14
N LYS A 395 1.94 19.00 -24.80
CA LYS A 395 2.09 17.60 -25.20
C LYS A 395 3.25 17.03 -24.43
N GLU A 396 3.08 15.81 -23.94
CA GLU A 396 4.17 15.14 -23.25
C GLU A 396 5.35 14.91 -24.18
N ILE A 397 6.52 15.33 -23.69
CA ILE A 397 7.78 15.27 -24.43
C ILE A 397 8.34 13.83 -24.41
N ASP A 398 8.09 13.08 -23.33
CA ASP A 398 8.53 11.69 -23.17
C ASP A 398 7.32 10.74 -23.06
N THR A 399 7.31 9.70 -23.89
CA THR A 399 6.28 8.65 -23.84
C THR A 399 6.42 7.73 -22.62
N LYS A 400 7.60 7.70 -21.98
CA LYS A 400 7.91 6.84 -20.83
C LYS A 400 7.50 7.47 -19.49
N VAL A 401 7.52 8.80 -19.38
CA VAL A 401 7.23 9.51 -18.12
C VAL A 401 6.04 10.44 -18.31
N LYS A 402 4.90 10.00 -17.79
CA LYS A 402 3.63 10.73 -17.84
C LYS A 402 3.51 11.75 -16.71
N PHE A 403 2.90 12.91 -16.97
CA PHE A 403 2.70 13.95 -15.95
C PHE A 403 1.99 13.39 -14.70
N LYS A 404 0.91 12.63 -14.92
CA LYS A 404 0.18 11.93 -13.86
C LYS A 404 1.10 11.03 -13.03
N ASN A 405 1.99 10.27 -13.67
CA ASN A 405 2.88 9.35 -12.97
C ASN A 405 3.89 10.10 -12.08
N VAL A 406 4.33 11.30 -12.50
CA VAL A 406 5.19 12.17 -11.69
C VAL A 406 4.44 12.67 -10.46
N LEU A 407 3.24 13.22 -10.66
CA LEU A 407 2.39 13.72 -9.57
C LEU A 407 2.04 12.60 -8.58
N GLU A 408 1.71 11.42 -9.07
CA GLU A 408 1.44 10.24 -8.26
C GLU A 408 2.64 9.83 -7.39
N ARG A 409 3.83 9.75 -8.00
CA ARG A 409 5.08 9.41 -7.28
C ARG A 409 5.44 10.45 -6.24
N TYR A 410 5.26 11.73 -6.56
CA TYR A 410 5.54 12.82 -5.65
C TYR A 410 4.67 12.72 -4.38
N ILE A 411 3.36 12.49 -4.54
CA ILE A 411 2.44 12.35 -3.39
C ILE A 411 2.78 11.06 -2.60
N LYS A 412 3.04 9.94 -3.29
CA LYS A 412 3.41 8.66 -2.66
C LYS A 412 4.71 8.71 -1.85
N THR A 413 5.59 9.66 -2.13
CA THR A 413 6.84 9.84 -1.39
C THR A 413 6.57 10.33 0.04
N ASN A 414 5.50 11.11 0.22
CA ASN A 414 5.19 11.77 1.49
C ASN A 414 3.94 11.18 2.18
N TYR A 415 3.05 10.55 1.43
CA TYR A 415 1.76 10.08 1.94
C TYR A 415 1.40 8.69 1.45
N SER A 416 0.80 7.90 2.33
CA SER A 416 0.13 6.65 1.97
C SER A 416 -1.20 7.00 1.28
N ILE A 417 -1.27 6.75 -0.04
CA ILE A 417 -2.42 7.06 -0.87
C ILE A 417 -2.96 5.83 -1.59
N ASN A 418 -4.29 5.75 -1.70
CA ASN A 418 -5.02 4.67 -2.37
C ASN A 418 -6.06 5.25 -3.36
N ASN A 419 -6.64 4.37 -4.18
CA ASN A 419 -7.77 4.68 -5.08
C ASN A 419 -7.54 5.92 -5.96
N ILE A 420 -6.38 5.94 -6.63
CA ILE A 420 -5.88 7.07 -7.41
C ILE A 420 -6.66 7.21 -8.72
N LEU A 421 -7.10 8.45 -8.99
CA LEU A 421 -7.87 8.85 -10.17
C LEU A 421 -7.34 10.18 -10.72
N PRO A 422 -7.52 10.49 -12.02
CA PRO A 422 -8.14 9.66 -13.05
C PRO A 422 -7.27 8.44 -13.39
N ILE A 423 -7.86 7.42 -14.02
CA ILE A 423 -7.10 6.21 -14.39
C ILE A 423 -6.07 6.52 -15.49
N THR A 424 -6.45 7.33 -16.47
CA THR A 424 -5.60 7.74 -17.60
C THR A 424 -4.86 9.03 -17.29
N ASP A 425 -3.87 9.35 -18.12
CA ASP A 425 -3.12 10.60 -18.17
C ASP A 425 -3.80 11.67 -19.04
N LYS A 426 -5.00 11.38 -19.58
CA LYS A 426 -5.73 12.26 -20.49
C LYS A 426 -6.67 13.17 -19.70
N TYR A 427 -6.23 14.41 -19.50
CA TYR A 427 -7.03 15.46 -18.89
C TYR A 427 -7.72 16.30 -19.96
N LYS A 428 -8.97 16.72 -19.70
CA LYS A 428 -9.68 17.67 -20.56
C LYS A 428 -9.20 19.10 -20.33
N ASP A 429 -9.10 19.49 -19.06
CA ASP A 429 -8.83 20.87 -18.66
C ASP A 429 -7.64 20.93 -17.68
N ILE A 430 -7.83 20.45 -16.45
CA ILE A 430 -6.87 20.59 -15.36
C ILE A 430 -6.22 19.22 -15.06
N PRO A 431 -4.89 19.10 -15.00
CA PRO A 431 -4.25 17.93 -14.42
C PRO A 431 -4.46 17.89 -12.90
N TYR A 432 -5.03 16.80 -12.42
CA TYR A 432 -5.25 16.55 -11.00
C TYR A 432 -5.05 15.07 -10.66
N ILE A 433 -4.91 14.78 -9.37
CA ILE A 433 -5.06 13.42 -8.84
C ILE A 433 -6.05 13.44 -7.69
N SER A 434 -7.11 12.65 -7.78
CA SER A 434 -7.96 12.29 -6.65
C SER A 434 -7.45 11.00 -6.02
N PHE A 435 -7.44 10.93 -4.69
CA PHE A 435 -6.97 9.77 -3.94
C PHE A 435 -7.62 9.73 -2.56
N THR A 436 -7.53 8.59 -1.90
CA THR A 436 -7.87 8.45 -0.48
C THR A 436 -6.62 8.36 0.38
N SER A 437 -6.62 9.04 1.52
CA SER A 437 -5.52 8.97 2.49
C SER A 437 -6.04 9.12 3.91
N VAL A 438 -5.67 8.16 4.76
CA VAL A 438 -5.96 8.21 6.19
C VAL A 438 -4.90 9.05 6.92
N SER A 439 -3.68 9.08 6.39
CA SER A 439 -2.55 9.69 7.08
C SER A 439 -2.41 11.20 6.82
N LEU A 440 -3.00 11.74 5.74
CA LEU A 440 -2.84 13.14 5.38
C LEU A 440 -3.37 14.12 6.46
N PRO A 441 -4.56 13.95 7.07
CA PRO A 441 -5.00 14.77 8.20
C PRO A 441 -4.05 14.71 9.40
N ILE A 442 -3.53 13.51 9.68
CA ILE A 442 -2.69 13.23 10.84
C ILE A 442 -1.32 13.90 10.66
N TYR A 443 -0.67 13.71 9.51
CA TYR A 443 0.59 14.39 9.20
C TYR A 443 0.43 15.91 9.20
N ARG A 444 -0.70 16.43 8.70
CA ARG A 444 -0.94 17.87 8.70
C ARG A 444 -1.22 18.42 10.10
N SER A 445 -2.04 17.75 10.91
CA SER A 445 -2.30 18.17 12.29
C SER A 445 -1.03 18.12 13.12
N GLN A 446 -0.12 17.19 12.84
CA GLN A 446 1.21 17.13 13.43
C GLN A 446 2.06 18.35 13.02
N ILE A 447 2.15 18.68 11.72
CA ILE A 447 2.98 19.79 11.22
C ILE A 447 2.54 21.16 11.76
N PHE A 448 1.24 21.37 11.97
CA PHE A 448 0.67 22.70 12.24
C PHE A 448 0.11 22.91 13.66
N ASN A 449 0.14 21.91 14.56
CA ASN A 449 -0.25 22.13 15.95
C ASN A 449 0.87 22.81 16.75
N GLN A 450 0.58 24.00 17.29
CA GLN A 450 1.46 24.72 18.21
C GLN A 450 1.68 23.99 19.55
N ASN A 451 0.81 23.01 19.87
CA ASN A 451 0.85 22.25 21.12
C ASN A 451 1.32 20.80 20.95
N TYR A 452 1.80 20.40 19.77
CA TYR A 452 2.34 19.07 19.54
C TYR A 452 3.86 19.14 19.29
N LEU A 453 4.60 18.69 20.30
CA LEU A 453 6.04 18.40 20.28
C LEU A 453 6.41 17.29 19.26
N LEU A 454 5.42 16.56 18.73
CA LEU A 454 5.59 15.28 18.04
C LEU A 454 5.72 15.43 16.51
N CYS A 455 6.68 16.22 16.03
CA CYS A 455 7.10 16.24 14.60
C CYS A 455 8.56 15.82 14.42
N SER A 456 9.32 15.87 15.51
CA SER A 456 10.68 15.42 15.59
C SER A 456 10.64 13.99 16.12
N THR A 457 11.20 13.08 15.35
CA THR A 457 11.45 11.71 15.77
C THR A 457 12.22 11.70 17.09
N GLU A 458 13.13 12.66 17.29
CA GLU A 458 13.95 12.91 18.48
C GLU A 458 13.06 13.18 19.71
N ILE A 459 12.04 14.02 19.56
CA ILE A 459 11.14 14.43 20.64
C ILE A 459 10.10 13.35 20.98
N ASN A 460 9.65 12.57 19.98
CA ASN A 460 8.78 11.41 20.22
C ASN A 460 9.45 10.41 21.18
N LEU A 461 10.77 10.26 21.05
CA LEU A 461 11.60 9.40 21.87
C LEU A 461 11.77 9.96 23.29
N VAL A 462 11.94 11.27 23.43
CA VAL A 462 11.92 11.96 24.73
C VAL A 462 10.57 11.78 25.43
N ASN A 463 9.45 11.93 24.74
CA ASN A 463 8.11 11.73 25.32
C ASN A 463 7.86 10.25 25.70
N LEU A 464 8.36 9.29 24.92
CA LEU A 464 8.33 7.87 25.27
C LEU A 464 9.24 7.51 26.45
N MET A 465 10.39 8.18 26.59
CA MET A 465 11.28 8.02 27.74
C MET A 465 10.72 8.67 29.01
N LEU A 466 10.06 9.82 28.87
CA LEU A 466 9.41 10.55 29.97
C LEU A 466 8.07 9.94 30.40
N LEU A 467 7.44 9.10 29.59
CA LEU A 467 6.28 8.28 30.00
C LEU A 467 6.65 7.25 31.08
N LYS A 468 7.95 7.05 31.35
CA LYS A 468 8.49 6.10 32.32
C LYS A 468 9.09 6.76 33.57
N SER A 469 8.94 8.09 33.72
CA SER A 469 9.31 8.82 34.94
C SER A 469 8.09 9.17 35.77
#